data_AF-A0A2V8DFE3-F1
#
_entry.id   AF-A0A2V8DFE3-F1
#
_cell.length_a   1.000
_cell.length_b   1.000
_cell.length_c   1.000
_cell.angle_alpha   90.00
_cell.angle_beta   90.00
_cell.angle_gamma   90.00
#
_symmetry.space_group_name_H-M   'P 1'
#
loop_
_entity.id
_entity.type
_entity.pdbx_description
1 polymer ?
#
loop_
_entity_poly.entity_id
_entity_poly.type
_entity_poly.pdbx_seq_one_letter_code
_entity_poly.pdbx_strand_id
1 'polypeptide(L)'
;MTRAVRESDDVLVCRLIRGKVTFVHRRLWPALVRAAGHLPSDHLAQVREVHTSSGRHVTKEVPFPDWVPASVRAVARSLSEEAALAEFAAWIE
;
A
#
# COMPACT_ATOMS: atom_id res chain seq x y z
N MET A 1 3.05 -14.28 13.99
CA MET A 1 4.28 -13.85 13.28
C MET A 1 4.07 -12.65 12.35
N THR A 2 2.86 -12.34 11.88
CA THR A 2 2.58 -11.21 10.96
C THR A 2 2.40 -9.84 11.64
N ARG A 3 2.25 -9.80 12.97
CA ARG A 3 1.94 -8.56 13.72
C ARG A 3 3.04 -7.50 13.63
N ALA A 4 4.30 -7.88 13.88
CA ALA A 4 5.43 -6.95 13.80
C ALA A 4 5.57 -6.33 12.40
N VAL A 5 5.24 -7.09 11.35
CA VAL A 5 5.25 -6.62 9.97
C VAL A 5 4.09 -5.65 9.70
N ARG A 6 2.91 -5.89 10.29
CA ARG A 6 1.73 -5.00 10.18
C ARG A 6 1.91 -3.66 10.88
N GLU A 7 2.69 -3.63 11.96
CA GLU A 7 2.95 -2.43 12.76
C GLU A 7 4.15 -1.62 12.24
N SER A 8 4.92 -2.16 11.29
CA SER A 8 6.06 -1.46 10.70
C SER A 8 5.60 -0.31 9.79
N ASP A 9 6.14 0.88 10.02
CA ASP A 9 5.92 2.04 9.15
C ASP A 9 6.54 1.89 7.77
N ASP A 10 7.42 0.89 7.57
CA ASP A 10 7.99 0.57 6.26
C ASP A 10 7.08 -0.35 5.43
N VAL A 11 5.91 -0.74 5.95
CA VAL A 11 4.99 -1.66 5.29
C VAL A 11 3.59 -1.07 5.19
N LEU A 12 3.12 -0.95 3.95
CA LEU A 12 1.72 -0.68 3.67
C LEU A 12 0.97 -2.01 3.73
N VAL A 13 -0.01 -2.08 4.61
CA VAL A 13 -1.02 -3.12 4.58
C VAL A 13 -2.21 -2.55 3.82
N CYS A 14 -2.62 -3.18 2.71
CA CYS A 14 -3.74 -2.70 1.89
C CYS A 14 -4.52 -3.86 1.29
N ARG A 15 -5.69 -3.60 0.71
CA ARG A 15 -6.41 -4.56 -0.13
C ARG A 15 -6.07 -4.30 -1.60
N LEU A 16 -5.50 -5.29 -2.28
CA LEU A 16 -4.99 -5.13 -3.64
C LEU A 16 -5.26 -6.34 -4.51
N ILE A 17 -4.59 -7.46 -4.29
CA ILE A 17 -4.71 -8.62 -5.19
C ILE A 17 -6.04 -9.33 -4.95
N ARG A 18 -7.01 -9.12 -5.85
CA ARG A 18 -8.39 -9.63 -5.73
C ARG A 18 -9.05 -9.24 -4.39
N GLY A 19 -8.82 -8.00 -3.93
CA GLY A 19 -9.34 -7.49 -2.65
C GLY A 19 -8.72 -8.12 -1.39
N LYS A 20 -7.66 -8.94 -1.55
CA LYS A 20 -6.97 -9.58 -0.42
C LYS A 20 -5.99 -8.62 0.25
N VAL A 21 -5.82 -8.83 1.56
CA VAL A 21 -4.78 -8.15 2.35
C VAL A 21 -3.42 -8.47 1.75
N THR A 22 -2.72 -7.41 1.36
CA THR A 22 -1.43 -7.43 0.69
C THR A 22 -0.47 -6.52 1.47
N PHE A 23 0.78 -6.97 1.62
CA PHE A 23 1.84 -6.23 2.28
C PHE A 23 2.78 -5.67 1.23
N VAL A 24 2.97 -4.36 1.23
CA VAL A 24 3.84 -3.69 0.27
C VAL A 24 4.90 -2.92 1.04
N HIS A 25 6.17 -3.28 0.82
CA HIS A 25 7.28 -2.56 1.43
C HIS A 25 7.44 -1.16 0.81
N ARG A 26 7.88 -0.17 1.61
CA ARG A 26 7.98 1.25 1.25
C ARG A 26 8.69 1.55 -0.06
N ARG A 27 9.65 0.70 -0.44
CA ARG A 27 10.41 0.81 -1.69
C ARG A 27 9.48 0.80 -2.92
N LEU A 28 8.40 0.02 -2.87
CA LEU A 28 7.46 -0.15 -3.97
C LEU A 28 6.31 0.86 -3.93
N TRP A 29 6.16 1.66 -2.88
CA TRP A 29 5.03 2.59 -2.78
C TRP A 29 4.99 3.63 -3.91
N PRO A 30 6.12 4.26 -4.33
CA PRO A 30 6.05 5.22 -5.43
C PRO A 30 5.58 4.58 -6.74
N ALA A 31 6.07 3.38 -7.06
CA ALA A 31 5.65 2.63 -8.24
C ALA A 31 4.16 2.23 -8.14
N LEU A 32 3.71 1.77 -6.98
CA LEU A 32 2.31 1.41 -6.75
C LEU A 32 1.37 2.61 -6.88
N VAL A 33 1.75 3.76 -6.32
CA VAL A 33 0.99 5.02 -6.42
C VAL A 33 0.94 5.51 -7.87
N ARG A 34 2.05 5.38 -8.61
CA ARG A 34 2.09 5.75 -10.03
C ARG A 34 1.21 4.84 -10.88
N ALA A 35 1.21 3.53 -10.60
CA ALA A 35 0.38 2.56 -11.31
C ALA A 35 -1.09 2.52 -10.83
N ALA A 36 -1.47 3.34 -9.84
CA ALA A 36 -2.79 3.27 -9.21
C ALA A 36 -3.97 3.46 -10.19
N GLY A 37 -3.77 4.19 -11.29
CA GLY A 37 -4.79 4.34 -12.35
C GLY A 37 -5.16 3.04 -13.07
N HIS A 38 -4.34 1.99 -12.97
CA HIS A 38 -4.58 0.67 -13.55
C HIS A 38 -5.28 -0.30 -12.57
N LEU A 39 -5.53 0.16 -11.34
CA LEU A 39 -6.15 -0.64 -10.28
C LEU A 39 -7.62 -0.23 -10.09
N PRO A 40 -8.49 -1.15 -9.64
CA PRO A 40 -9.84 -0.79 -9.21
C PRO A 40 -9.83 0.34 -8.18
N SER A 41 -10.79 1.26 -8.26
CA SER A 41 -10.86 2.47 -7.44
C SER A 41 -11.07 2.21 -5.94
N ASP A 42 -11.55 1.02 -5.58
CA ASP A 42 -11.73 0.54 -4.21
C ASP A 42 -10.51 -0.21 -3.66
N HIS A 43 -9.47 -0.42 -4.48
CA HIS A 43 -8.21 -1.01 -4.05
C HIS A 43 -7.26 0.07 -3.49
N LEU A 44 -6.21 -0.36 -2.79
CA LEU A 44 -5.19 0.49 -2.15
C LEU A 44 -5.61 1.30 -0.92
N ALA A 45 -6.80 1.09 -0.35
CA ALA A 45 -7.07 1.58 1.00
C ALA A 45 -6.05 0.99 2.00
N GLN A 46 -5.39 1.86 2.75
CA GLN A 46 -4.48 1.44 3.82
C GLN A 46 -5.31 0.87 4.97
N VAL A 47 -4.93 -0.31 5.44
CA VAL A 47 -5.57 -1.02 6.55
C VAL A 47 -4.62 -1.00 7.75
N ARG A 48 -4.99 -0.34 8.85
CA ARG A 48 -4.24 -0.39 10.11
C ARG A 48 -5.07 -1.04 11.20
N GLU A 49 -4.50 -2.01 11.91
CA GLU A 49 -5.11 -2.57 13.12
C GLU A 49 -4.72 -1.71 14.31
N VAL A 50 -5.71 -1.14 14.99
CA VAL A 50 -5.52 -0.37 16.22
C VAL A 50 -5.94 -1.23 17.41
N HIS A 51 -5.02 -1.41 18.35
CA HIS A 51 -5.33 -2.03 19.63
C HIS A 51 -6.07 -1.03 20.50
N THR A 52 -7.27 -1.41 20.93
CA THR A 52 -7.97 -0.66 21.99
C THR A 52 -7.42 -1.06 23.35
N SER A 53 -7.58 -0.20 24.36
CA SER A 53 -7.19 -0.48 25.74
C SER A 53 -7.85 -1.73 26.35
N SER A 54 -8.93 -2.23 25.73
CA SER A 54 -9.64 -3.46 26.13
C SER A 54 -9.15 -4.73 25.40
N GLY A 55 -8.09 -4.63 24.58
CA GLY A 55 -7.57 -5.78 23.82
C GLY A 55 -8.37 -6.13 22.55
N ARG A 56 -9.46 -5.40 22.26
CA ARG A 56 -10.18 -5.54 20.98
C ARG A 56 -9.37 -4.90 19.86
N HIS A 57 -9.23 -5.60 18.74
CA HIS A 57 -8.62 -5.06 17.53
C HIS A 57 -9.70 -4.36 16.71
N VAL A 58 -9.45 -3.10 16.36
CA VAL A 58 -10.32 -2.35 15.45
C VAL A 58 -9.53 -2.03 14.19
N THR A 59 -10.07 -2.42 13.05
CA THR A 59 -9.50 -2.05 11.75
C THR A 59 -9.88 -0.61 11.43
N LYS A 60 -8.87 0.23 11.18
CA LYS A 60 -9.06 1.56 10.58
C LYS A 60 -8.60 1.50 9.13
N GLU A 61 -9.42 2.05 8.24
CA GLU A 61 -9.09 2.17 6.83
C GLU A 61 -8.86 3.65 6.49
N VAL A 62 -7.78 3.94 5.77
CA VAL A 62 -7.48 5.26 5.22
C VAL A 62 -7.51 5.13 3.70
N PRO A 63 -8.41 5.84 2.99
CA PRO A 63 -8.58 5.66 1.55
C PRO A 63 -7.34 6.13 0.78
N PHE A 64 -7.16 5.61 -0.43
CA PHE A 64 -6.22 6.18 -1.38
C PHE A 64 -6.82 7.45 -2.00
N PRO A 65 -6.06 8.55 -2.19
CA PRO A 65 -4.62 8.69 -1.95
C PRO A 65 -4.24 9.34 -0.61
N ASP A 66 -5.12 9.33 0.40
CA ASP A 66 -4.96 10.11 1.64
C ASP A 66 -3.81 9.63 2.52
N TRP A 67 -3.54 8.32 2.55
CA TRP A 67 -2.42 7.77 3.33
C TRP A 67 -1.03 8.03 2.71
N VAL A 68 -0.96 8.46 1.44
CA VAL A 68 0.29 8.52 0.69
C VAL A 68 1.15 9.70 1.18
N PRO A 69 2.35 9.44 1.75
CA PRO A 69 3.25 10.51 2.19
C PRO A 69 3.64 11.45 1.06
N ALA A 70 3.86 12.73 1.38
CA ALA A 70 4.22 13.75 0.39
C ALA A 70 5.51 13.41 -0.39
N SER A 71 6.51 12.82 0.29
CA SER A 71 7.76 12.36 -0.32
C SER A 71 7.52 11.25 -1.34
N VAL A 72 6.69 10.27 -1.01
CA VAL A 72 6.30 9.17 -1.91
C VAL A 72 5.54 9.71 -3.11
N ARG A 73 4.61 10.65 -2.89
CA ARG A 73 3.85 11.31 -3.97
C ARG A 73 4.77 12.08 -4.92
N ALA A 74 5.82 12.72 -4.40
CA ALA A 74 6.81 13.40 -5.22
C ALA A 74 7.57 12.43 -6.14
N VAL A 75 8.06 11.31 -5.59
CA VAL A 75 8.74 10.27 -6.37
C VAL A 75 7.81 9.61 -7.38
N ALA A 76 6.57 9.28 -6.98
CA ALA A 76 5.58 8.69 -7.88
C ALA A 76 5.31 9.58 -9.11
N ARG A 77 5.24 10.91 -8.92
CA ARG A 77 5.06 11.86 -10.03
C ARG A 77 6.25 11.90 -10.99
N SER A 78 7.47 11.63 -10.52
CA SER A 78 8.66 11.59 -11.38
C SER A 78 8.84 10.29 -12.16
N LEU A 79 8.12 9.22 -11.79
CA LEU A 79 8.15 7.95 -12.53
C LEU A 79 7.24 8.02 -13.75
N SER A 80 7.65 7.37 -14.85
CA SER A 80 6.72 7.02 -15.93
C SER A 80 5.84 5.84 -15.50
N GLU A 81 4.72 5.61 -16.18
CA GLU A 81 3.87 4.44 -15.89
C GLU A 81 4.59 3.13 -16.24
N GLU A 82 5.35 3.12 -17.34
CA GLU A 82 6.12 1.96 -17.77
C GLU A 82 7.19 1.60 -16.75
N ALA A 83 7.93 2.60 -16.25
CA ALA A 83 8.93 2.40 -15.20
C ALA A 83 8.30 1.88 -13.90
N ALA A 84 7.12 2.39 -13.54
CA ALA A 84 6.39 1.92 -12.36
C ALA A 84 5.90 0.48 -12.51
N LEU A 85 5.39 0.09 -13.69
CA LEU A 85 4.96 -1.29 -13.95
C LEU A 85 6.14 -2.26 -14.02
N ALA A 86 7.30 -1.81 -14.52
CA ALA A 86 8.52 -2.63 -14.58
C ALA A 86 9.00 -3.12 -13.20
N GLU A 87 8.76 -2.35 -12.13
CA GLU A 87 9.05 -2.76 -10.74
C GLU A 87 8.29 -4.01 -10.30
N PHE A 88 7.18 -4.33 -10.94
CA PHE A 88 6.35 -5.52 -10.65
C PHE A 88 6.55 -6.64 -11.67
N ALA A 89 7.21 -6.38 -12.81
CA ALA A 89 7.34 -7.32 -13.92
C ALA A 89 8.06 -8.61 -13.53
N ALA A 90 9.06 -8.53 -12.66
CA ALA A 90 9.81 -9.69 -12.17
C ALA A 90 8.98 -10.71 -11.38
N TRP A 91 7.73 -10.39 -11.04
CA TRP A 91 6.84 -11.22 -10.22
C TRP A 91 5.62 -11.76 -10.99
N ILE A 92 5.58 -11.55 -12.31
CA ILE A 92 4.47 -11.96 -13.20
C ILE A 92 4.82 -13.25 -13.99
N GLU A 93 5.99 -13.84 -13.75
CA GLU A 93 6.42 -15.11 -14.37
C GLU A 93 5.74 -16.36 -13.81
#